data_AF-A0A1Q3L7B5-F1
#
_entry.id   AF-A0A1Q3L7B5-F1
#
_cell.length_a   1.000
_cell.length_b   1.000
_cell.length_c   1.000
_cell.angle_alpha   90.00
_cell.angle_beta   90.00
_cell.angle_gamma   90.00
#
_symmetry.space_group_name_H-M   'P 1'
#
loop_
_entity.id
_entity.type
_entity.pdbx_description
1 polymer ?
#
loop_
_entity_poly.entity_id
_entity_poly.type
_entity_poly.pdbx_seq_one_letter_code
_entity_poly.pdbx_strand_id
1 'polypeptide(L)'
;MYVGRGRSARVAPGTDRRGIRGARFLVRGDAGAVLREGVTALRSARFAPDPALQSTLAATGSPWIAQALTIGRPAGRWRLTPDYGDFPLNLLPFLWPHVALTLAVACARTTDAGTELVLFAHPSMLRAGERTNDSGALMSKAATTLQQRFTAPGALLQHGPITSVDDEDCPASATFVRTRLGWT
;
A
#
# COMPACT_ATOMS: atom_id res chain seq x y z
N MET A 1 14.17 -3.13 -8.76
CA MET A 1 13.22 -3.98 -9.51
C MET A 1 12.44 -4.88 -8.55
N TYR A 2 11.18 -5.18 -8.88
CA TYR A 2 10.31 -6.08 -8.11
C TYR A 2 9.77 -7.22 -8.98
N VAL A 3 9.65 -8.41 -8.41
CA VAL A 3 8.98 -9.58 -9.03
C VAL A 3 7.92 -10.14 -8.08
N GLY A 4 7.02 -10.98 -8.61
CA GLY A 4 5.91 -11.54 -7.84
C GLY A 4 4.82 -10.51 -7.50
N ARG A 5 3.88 -10.94 -6.65
CA ARG A 5 2.74 -10.14 -6.17
C ARG A 5 2.29 -10.61 -4.78
N GLY A 6 1.65 -9.74 -4.02
CA GLY A 6 1.20 -10.04 -2.66
C GLY A 6 2.33 -10.63 -1.83
N ARG A 7 2.06 -11.76 -1.17
CA ARG A 7 3.02 -12.42 -0.28
C ARG A 7 4.26 -13.01 -0.97
N SER A 8 4.20 -13.25 -2.28
CA SER A 8 5.35 -13.74 -3.05
C SER A 8 6.24 -12.63 -3.60
N ALA A 9 5.91 -11.36 -3.35
CA ALA A 9 6.67 -10.23 -3.86
C ALA A 9 8.10 -10.22 -3.32
N ARG A 10 9.05 -10.04 -4.23
CA ARG A 10 10.49 -9.95 -3.95
C ARG A 10 11.07 -8.69 -4.57
N VAL A 11 12.14 -8.19 -3.95
CA VAL A 11 12.82 -6.96 -4.35
C VAL A 11 14.29 -7.26 -4.63
N ALA A 12 14.77 -6.84 -5.80
CA ALA A 12 16.15 -7.05 -6.21
C ALA A 12 17.12 -6.27 -5.31
N PRO A 13 18.34 -6.76 -5.08
CA PRO A 13 19.42 -5.96 -4.50
C PRO A 13 19.61 -4.63 -5.25
N GLY A 14 20.00 -3.56 -4.54
CA GLY A 14 20.22 -2.23 -5.14
C GLY A 14 18.98 -1.52 -5.69
N THR A 15 17.77 -2.07 -5.50
CA THR A 15 16.53 -1.40 -5.91
C THR A 15 16.37 -0.06 -5.18
N ASP A 16 16.10 1.01 -5.91
CA ASP A 16 15.69 2.28 -5.30
C ASP A 16 14.33 2.09 -4.59
N ARG A 17 14.33 2.38 -3.30
CA ARG A 17 13.18 2.24 -2.40
C ARG A 17 12.54 3.60 -2.09
N ARG A 18 13.05 4.70 -2.65
CA ARG A 18 12.45 6.04 -2.48
C ARG A 18 11.01 6.04 -2.99
N GLY A 19 10.16 6.79 -2.30
CA GLY A 19 8.75 6.91 -2.64
C GLY A 19 7.93 7.48 -1.50
N ILE A 20 6.63 7.23 -1.52
CA ILE A 20 5.67 7.80 -0.58
C ILE A 20 5.06 6.71 0.30
N ARG A 21 4.60 7.09 1.50
CA ARG A 21 3.83 6.19 2.36
C ARG A 21 2.36 6.14 1.98
N GLY A 22 1.81 7.26 1.54
CA GLY A 22 0.45 7.35 1.07
C GLY A 22 0.22 8.56 0.20
N ALA A 23 -0.98 8.60 -0.36
CA ALA A 23 -1.48 9.71 -1.16
C ALA A 23 -2.95 9.92 -0.87
N ARG A 24 -3.36 11.19 -0.89
CA ARG A 24 -4.75 11.63 -0.81
C ARG A 24 -5.15 12.23 -2.15
N PHE A 25 -6.35 11.91 -2.59
CA PHE A 25 -6.97 12.41 -3.80
C PHE A 25 -8.36 12.96 -3.47
N LEU A 26 -8.73 14.05 -4.13
CA LEU A 26 -10.09 14.55 -4.19
C LEU A 26 -10.53 14.47 -5.65
N VAL A 27 -11.62 13.75 -5.90
CA VAL A 27 -12.03 13.35 -7.25
C VAL A 27 -13.54 13.51 -7.40
N ARG A 28 -14.00 13.89 -8.59
CA ARG A 28 -15.42 13.82 -8.94
C ARG A 28 -15.83 12.36 -9.18
N GLY A 29 -16.92 11.91 -8.55
CA GLY A 29 -17.51 10.60 -8.79
C GLY A 29 -18.03 9.93 -7.51
N ASP A 30 -18.60 8.74 -7.69
CA ASP A 30 -19.07 7.89 -6.60
C ASP A 30 -17.90 7.28 -5.80
N ALA A 31 -18.04 7.21 -4.47
CA ALA A 31 -17.03 6.65 -3.58
C ALA A 31 -16.67 5.20 -3.94
N GLY A 32 -17.67 4.37 -4.26
CA GLY A 32 -17.47 2.98 -4.66
C GLY A 32 -16.64 2.85 -5.94
N ALA A 33 -16.94 3.66 -6.95
CA ALA A 33 -16.18 3.70 -8.20
C ALA A 33 -14.74 4.14 -7.98
N VAL A 34 -14.53 5.22 -7.22
CA VAL A 34 -13.19 5.76 -6.93
C VAL A 34 -12.36 4.76 -6.12
N LEU A 35 -12.96 4.06 -5.14
CA LEU A 35 -12.29 3.01 -4.39
C LEU A 35 -11.82 1.86 -5.29
N ARG A 36 -12.65 1.42 -6.24
CA ARG A 36 -12.28 0.35 -7.19
C ARG A 36 -11.07 0.71 -8.04
N GLU A 37 -10.96 1.97 -8.47
CA GLU A 37 -9.79 2.48 -9.17
C GLU A 37 -8.56 2.46 -8.25
N GLY A 38 -8.69 2.89 -6.99
CA GLY A 38 -7.64 2.82 -5.97
C GLY A 38 -7.09 1.40 -5.76
N VAL A 39 -7.99 0.44 -5.60
CA VAL A 39 -7.67 -0.98 -5.47
C VAL A 39 -6.99 -1.52 -6.72
N THR A 40 -7.47 -1.13 -7.90
CA THR A 40 -6.89 -1.53 -9.19
C THR A 40 -5.46 -1.01 -9.35
N ALA A 41 -5.21 0.24 -8.95
CA ALA A 41 -3.87 0.83 -8.95
C ALA A 41 -2.91 0.10 -8.00
N LEU A 42 -3.34 -0.23 -6.77
CA LEU A 42 -2.53 -1.01 -5.83
C LEU A 42 -2.24 -2.42 -6.35
N ARG A 43 -3.22 -3.09 -6.95
CA ARG A 43 -3.01 -4.42 -7.58
C ARG A 43 -2.02 -4.35 -8.73
N SER A 44 -2.09 -3.30 -9.55
CA SER A 44 -1.12 -3.02 -10.62
C SER A 44 0.28 -2.67 -10.09
N ALA A 45 0.35 -2.23 -8.84
CA ALA A 45 1.56 -2.05 -8.05
C ALA A 45 1.97 -3.30 -7.24
N ARG A 46 1.40 -4.48 -7.57
CA ARG A 46 1.74 -5.81 -7.02
C ARG A 46 1.18 -6.13 -5.64
N PHE A 47 0.33 -5.29 -5.05
CA PHE A 47 -0.40 -5.65 -3.83
C PHE A 47 -1.48 -6.70 -4.14
N ALA A 48 -1.86 -7.49 -3.14
CA ALA A 48 -2.93 -8.48 -3.25
C ALA A 48 -4.00 -8.23 -2.19
N PRO A 49 -5.30 -8.43 -2.48
CA PRO A 49 -6.36 -8.34 -1.46
C PRO A 49 -6.07 -9.23 -0.26
N ASP A 50 -6.43 -8.78 0.93
CA ASP A 50 -6.36 -9.57 2.16
C ASP A 50 -7.78 -9.82 2.72
N PRO A 51 -8.43 -10.94 2.37
CA PRO A 51 -9.80 -11.22 2.78
C PRO A 51 -9.99 -11.29 4.29
N ALA A 52 -8.95 -11.67 5.05
CA ALA A 52 -9.02 -11.79 6.50
C ALA A 52 -9.16 -10.41 7.18
N LEU A 53 -8.56 -9.37 6.60
CA LEU A 53 -8.68 -8.00 7.10
C LEU A 53 -9.93 -7.29 6.54
N GLN A 54 -10.42 -7.72 5.38
CA GLN A 54 -11.58 -7.12 4.72
C GLN A 54 -12.86 -7.23 5.54
N SER A 55 -13.10 -8.37 6.20
CA SER A 55 -14.27 -8.57 7.06
C SER A 55 -14.29 -7.58 8.23
N THR A 56 -13.11 -7.29 8.80
CA THR A 56 -12.98 -6.35 9.92
C THR A 56 -13.18 -4.91 9.47
N LEU A 57 -12.70 -4.53 8.28
CA LEU A 57 -12.92 -3.20 7.71
C LEU A 57 -14.41 -2.92 7.45
N ALA A 58 -15.13 -3.89 6.90
CA ALA A 58 -16.54 -3.75 6.54
C ALA A 58 -17.49 -3.59 7.75
N ALA A 59 -17.07 -4.04 8.94
CA ALA A 59 -17.92 -4.05 10.13
C ALA A 59 -18.07 -2.70 10.84
N THR A 60 -17.43 -1.62 10.34
CA THR A 60 -17.11 -0.47 11.21
C THR A 60 -18.12 0.68 11.21
N GLY A 61 -19.24 0.61 10.49
CA GLY A 61 -20.27 1.68 10.50
C GLY A 61 -19.77 3.09 10.11
N SER A 62 -18.57 3.16 9.53
CA SER A 62 -17.85 4.39 9.18
C SER A 62 -18.39 4.94 7.85
N PRO A 63 -18.39 6.28 7.64
CA PRO A 63 -18.69 6.85 6.32
C PRO A 63 -17.68 6.43 5.24
N TRP A 64 -16.56 5.84 5.64
CA TRP A 64 -15.55 5.31 4.75
C TRP A 64 -15.90 3.90 4.28
N ILE A 65 -15.80 3.69 2.97
CA ILE A 65 -15.66 2.36 2.39
C ILE A 65 -14.17 2.06 2.19
N ALA A 66 -13.73 0.84 2.50
CA ALA A 66 -12.31 0.50 2.49
C ALA A 66 -12.01 -0.90 1.97
N GLN A 67 -10.79 -1.06 1.46
CA GLN A 67 -10.20 -2.35 1.13
C GLN A 67 -8.78 -2.49 1.66
N ALA A 68 -8.50 -3.66 2.25
CA ALA A 68 -7.18 -4.06 2.69
C ALA A 68 -6.45 -4.85 1.60
N LEU A 69 -5.21 -4.46 1.32
CA LEU A 69 -4.31 -5.21 0.46
C LEU A 69 -2.96 -5.40 1.16
N THR A 70 -2.32 -6.53 0.96
CA THR A 70 -0.99 -6.81 1.52
C THR A 70 0.04 -7.09 0.45
N ILE A 71 1.30 -6.87 0.80
CA ILE A 71 2.47 -7.26 0.02
C ILE A 71 3.56 -7.78 0.94
N GLY A 72 4.39 -8.67 0.42
CA GLY A 72 5.54 -9.19 1.14
C GLY A 72 5.16 -10.22 2.19
N ARG A 73 6.14 -10.66 2.96
CA ARG A 73 5.95 -11.63 4.05
C ARG A 73 6.76 -11.19 5.26
N PRO A 74 6.42 -11.68 6.47
CA PRO A 74 7.25 -11.49 7.64
C PRO A 74 8.72 -11.82 7.32
N ALA A 75 9.65 -11.00 7.79
CA ALA A 75 11.04 -11.45 7.83
C ALA A 75 11.08 -12.73 8.67
N GLY A 76 11.63 -13.81 8.11
CA GLY A 76 11.85 -15.04 8.86
C GLY A 76 12.87 -14.81 9.98
N ARG A 77 12.81 -15.62 11.05
CA ARG A 77 13.77 -15.56 12.18
C ARG A 77 15.22 -15.88 11.76
N TRP A 78 15.43 -16.38 10.55
CA TRP A 78 16.73 -16.82 10.05
C TRP A 78 17.36 -15.72 9.20
N ARG A 79 18.26 -14.93 9.81
CA ARG A 79 19.21 -14.08 9.09
C ARG A 79 20.32 -14.95 8.52
N LEU A 80 20.08 -15.46 7.31
CA LEU A 80 21.16 -15.65 6.35
C LEU A 80 20.89 -14.62 5.26
N THR A 81 21.19 -13.36 5.54
CA THR A 81 21.60 -12.46 4.46
C THR A 81 23.02 -12.90 4.15
N PRO A 82 23.28 -13.59 3.03
CA PRO A 82 24.65 -13.67 2.55
C PRO A 82 25.12 -12.23 2.44
N ASP A 83 26.32 -11.94 2.90
CA ASP A 83 26.97 -10.69 2.58
C ASP A 83 26.97 -10.62 1.04
N TYR A 84 26.19 -9.69 0.49
CA TYR A 84 25.81 -9.67 -0.93
C TYR A 84 26.95 -9.17 -1.83
N GLY A 85 28.20 -9.42 -1.41
CA GLY A 85 29.42 -8.95 -2.03
C GLY A 85 29.69 -9.52 -3.41
N ASP A 86 29.70 -10.85 -3.58
CA ASP A 86 30.48 -11.41 -4.72
C ASP A 86 29.91 -12.65 -5.44
N PHE A 87 28.59 -12.83 -5.59
CA PHE A 87 28.04 -13.99 -6.33
C PHE A 87 27.01 -13.68 -7.43
N PRO A 88 27.04 -14.39 -8.58
CA PRO A 88 26.06 -14.27 -9.66
C PRO A 88 24.63 -14.69 -9.25
N LEU A 89 24.44 -15.20 -8.03
CA LEU A 89 23.14 -15.57 -7.46
C LEU A 89 22.18 -14.37 -7.35
N ASN A 90 22.71 -13.14 -7.31
CA ASN A 90 21.91 -11.90 -7.35
C ASN A 90 21.15 -11.69 -8.65
N LEU A 91 21.45 -12.46 -9.71
CA LEU A 91 20.72 -12.41 -10.97
C LEU A 91 19.44 -13.27 -10.96
N LEU A 92 19.29 -14.20 -10.00
CA LEU A 92 18.19 -15.16 -9.96
C LEU A 92 17.02 -14.63 -9.09
N PRO A 93 15.86 -14.28 -9.68
CA PRO A 93 14.79 -13.58 -8.94
C PRO A 93 14.17 -14.37 -7.79
N PHE A 94 14.26 -15.70 -7.80
CA PHE A 94 13.74 -16.55 -6.71
C PHE A 94 14.63 -16.53 -5.45
N LEU A 95 15.88 -16.05 -5.56
CA LEU A 95 16.79 -15.86 -4.43
C LEU A 95 16.67 -14.47 -3.79
N TRP A 96 16.05 -13.51 -4.50
CA TRP A 96 15.89 -12.15 -3.99
C TRP A 96 15.08 -12.12 -2.70
N PRO A 97 15.41 -11.19 -1.78
CA PRO A 97 14.67 -11.07 -0.54
C PRO A 97 13.21 -10.71 -0.81
N HIS A 98 12.31 -11.28 -0.02
CA HIS A 98 10.90 -10.86 -0.06
C HIS A 98 10.76 -9.43 0.41
N VAL A 99 9.83 -8.70 -0.21
CA VAL A 99 9.38 -7.38 0.27
C VAL A 99 8.95 -7.50 1.74
N ALA A 100 9.28 -6.49 2.54
CA ALA A 100 8.82 -6.42 3.92
C ALA A 100 7.28 -6.43 3.99
N LEU A 101 6.72 -7.20 4.92
CA LEU A 101 5.27 -7.28 5.10
C LEU A 101 4.68 -5.88 5.30
N THR A 102 3.80 -5.48 4.37
CA THR A 102 3.14 -4.17 4.37
C THR A 102 1.66 -4.36 4.11
N LEU A 103 0.83 -3.70 4.91
CA LEU A 103 -0.60 -3.52 4.67
C LEU A 103 -0.81 -2.17 3.98
N ALA A 104 -1.43 -2.17 2.81
CA ALA A 104 -1.97 -0.96 2.20
C ALA A 104 -3.49 -0.93 2.40
N VAL A 105 -3.98 0.20 2.92
CA VAL A 105 -5.42 0.47 2.99
C VAL A 105 -5.77 1.47 1.90
N ALA A 106 -6.74 1.11 1.08
CA ALA A 106 -7.43 2.05 0.20
C ALA A 106 -8.79 2.35 0.82
N CYS A 107 -9.13 3.60 1.04
CA CYS A 107 -10.44 3.99 1.55
C CYS A 107 -10.96 5.24 0.86
N ALA A 108 -12.27 5.30 0.67
CA ALA A 108 -12.93 6.43 0.06
C ALA A 108 -14.18 6.84 0.85
N ARG A 109 -14.50 8.13 0.81
CA ARG A 109 -15.75 8.68 1.33
C ARG A 109 -16.25 9.81 0.44
N THR A 110 -17.56 10.04 0.45
CA THR A 110 -18.16 11.22 -0.17
C THR A 110 -18.03 12.41 0.78
N THR A 111 -17.71 13.58 0.23
CA THR A 111 -17.63 14.88 0.91
C THR A 111 -18.32 15.94 0.07
N ASP A 112 -18.58 17.12 0.64
CA ASP A 112 -19.21 18.23 -0.10
C ASP A 112 -18.38 18.70 -1.30
N ALA A 113 -17.05 18.55 -1.23
CA ALA A 113 -16.13 18.94 -2.30
C ALA A 113 -15.93 17.85 -3.37
N GLY A 114 -16.49 16.65 -3.17
CA GLY A 114 -16.30 15.49 -4.02
C GLY A 114 -15.97 14.22 -3.23
N THR A 115 -15.43 13.21 -3.90
CA THR A 115 -15.02 11.97 -3.25
C THR A 115 -13.56 12.03 -2.86
N GLU A 116 -13.31 11.87 -1.56
CA GLU A 116 -11.97 11.72 -1.01
C GLU A 116 -11.54 10.26 -1.13
N LEU A 117 -10.34 10.03 -1.66
CA LEU A 117 -9.68 8.73 -1.72
C LEU A 117 -8.32 8.83 -1.03
N VAL A 118 -8.07 7.91 -0.11
CA VAL A 118 -6.80 7.77 0.60
C VAL A 118 -6.22 6.40 0.30
N LEU A 119 -4.96 6.37 -0.14
CA LEU A 119 -4.14 5.17 -0.17
C LEU A 119 -3.03 5.33 0.87
N PHE A 120 -2.88 4.40 1.80
CA PHE A 120 -1.82 4.49 2.81
C PHE A 120 -1.21 3.13 3.14
N ALA A 121 0.12 3.09 3.25
CA ALA A 121 0.89 1.90 3.57
C ALA A 121 1.37 1.88 5.03
N HIS A 122 1.10 0.77 5.69
CA HIS A 122 1.51 0.41 7.04
C HIS A 122 2.49 -0.76 6.98
N PRO A 123 3.81 -0.50 6.90
CA PRO A 123 4.79 -1.56 7.06
C PRO A 123 4.68 -2.15 8.48
N SER A 124 4.76 -3.48 8.60
CA SER A 124 4.77 -4.15 9.91
C SER A 124 6.07 -3.79 10.65
N MET A 125 5.98 -3.02 11.73
CA MET A 125 7.13 -2.53 12.49
C MET A 125 7.87 -3.67 13.18
N LEU A 126 7.14 -4.68 13.67
CA LEU A 126 7.73 -5.86 14.32
C LEU A 126 8.63 -6.70 13.39
N ARG A 127 8.51 -6.54 12.07
CA ARG A 127 9.03 -7.50 11.09
C ARG A 127 9.75 -6.87 9.89
N ALA A 128 9.82 -5.55 9.80
CA ALA A 128 10.39 -4.85 8.64
C ALA A 128 11.81 -4.30 8.87
N GLY A 129 12.21 -3.94 10.10
CA GLY A 129 13.54 -3.36 10.37
C GLY A 129 13.86 -2.16 9.45
N GLU A 130 15.04 -2.11 8.86
CA GLU A 130 15.44 -1.07 7.88
C GLU A 130 14.68 -1.15 6.53
N ARG A 131 13.88 -2.19 6.32
CA ARG A 131 13.16 -2.47 5.07
C ARG A 131 11.70 -2.01 5.09
N THR A 132 11.33 -1.20 6.08
CA THR A 132 9.99 -0.59 6.22
C THR A 132 9.56 0.19 4.99
N ASN A 133 10.50 0.67 4.17
CA ASN A 133 10.20 1.43 2.95
C ASN A 133 10.24 0.60 1.66
N ASP A 134 10.32 -0.74 1.72
CA ASP A 134 10.35 -1.58 0.52
C ASP A 134 9.11 -1.39 -0.39
N SER A 135 7.99 -0.92 0.16
CA SER A 135 6.75 -0.65 -0.58
C SER A 135 6.64 0.79 -1.12
N GLY A 136 7.54 1.70 -0.74
CA GLY A 136 7.43 3.14 -1.06
C GLY A 136 7.36 3.43 -2.56
N ALA A 137 8.26 2.85 -3.34
CA ALA A 137 8.25 3.00 -4.81
C ALA A 137 6.98 2.40 -5.46
N LEU A 138 6.41 1.34 -4.87
CA LEU A 138 5.17 0.72 -5.34
C LEU A 138 3.96 1.60 -5.03
N MET A 139 3.94 2.25 -3.86
CA MET A 139 2.93 3.24 -3.51
C MET A 139 3.00 4.46 -4.43
N SER A 140 4.19 4.96 -4.73
CA SER A 140 4.38 6.02 -5.73
C SER A 140 3.83 5.61 -7.09
N LYS A 141 4.12 4.39 -7.55
CA LYS A 141 3.58 3.87 -8.81
C LYS A 141 2.05 3.85 -8.81
N ALA A 142 1.42 3.37 -7.73
CA ALA A 142 -0.03 3.35 -7.60
C ALA A 142 -0.62 4.77 -7.63
N ALA A 143 -0.03 5.71 -6.89
CA ALA A 143 -0.47 7.09 -6.85
C ALA A 143 -0.34 7.79 -8.21
N THR A 144 0.77 7.62 -8.92
CA THR A 144 0.95 8.15 -10.28
C THR A 144 -0.06 7.56 -11.26
N THR A 145 -0.34 6.25 -11.15
CA THR A 145 -1.36 5.59 -11.98
C THR A 145 -2.75 6.20 -11.75
N LEU A 146 -3.12 6.45 -10.49
CA LEU A 146 -4.40 7.11 -10.16
C LEU A 146 -4.45 8.55 -10.65
N GLN A 147 -3.37 9.30 -10.46
CA GLN A 147 -3.28 10.68 -10.95
C GLN A 147 -3.57 10.71 -12.46
N GLN A 148 -2.87 9.89 -13.25
CA GLN A 148 -3.10 9.80 -14.70
C GLN A 148 -4.54 9.38 -15.03
N ARG A 149 -5.06 8.37 -14.31
CA ARG A 149 -6.42 7.84 -14.50
C ARG A 149 -7.51 8.89 -14.26
N PHE A 150 -7.37 9.74 -13.24
CA PHE A 150 -8.35 10.77 -12.91
C PHE A 150 -8.13 12.09 -13.65
N THR A 151 -6.90 12.39 -14.07
CA THR A 151 -6.61 13.57 -14.90
C THR A 151 -7.18 13.42 -16.31
N ALA A 152 -7.06 12.24 -16.93
CA ALA A 152 -7.53 12.02 -18.31
C ALA A 152 -9.01 12.40 -18.56
N PRO A 153 -9.97 12.06 -17.67
CA PRO A 153 -11.37 12.49 -17.79
C PRO A 153 -11.68 13.87 -17.16
N GLY A 154 -10.69 14.61 -16.63
CA GLY A 154 -10.93 15.86 -15.88
C GLY A 154 -11.65 15.67 -14.55
N ALA A 155 -11.56 14.48 -13.95
CA ALA A 155 -12.21 14.14 -12.69
C ALA A 155 -11.36 14.53 -11.46
N LEU A 156 -10.05 14.70 -11.62
CA LEU A 156 -9.14 15.03 -10.53
C LEU A 156 -9.28 16.49 -10.09
N LEU A 157 -9.59 16.72 -8.81
CA LEU A 157 -9.71 18.04 -8.21
C LEU A 157 -8.45 18.42 -7.44
N GLN A 158 -7.93 17.50 -6.64
CA GLN A 158 -6.71 17.68 -5.86
C GLN A 158 -6.00 16.35 -5.66
N HIS A 159 -4.68 16.35 -5.57
CA HIS A 159 -3.93 15.22 -5.05
C HIS A 159 -2.63 15.65 -4.38
N GLY A 160 -2.13 14.82 -3.46
CA GLY A 160 -0.83 15.05 -2.84
C GLY A 160 -0.34 13.83 -2.07
N PRO A 161 0.98 13.67 -1.91
CA PRO A 161 1.54 12.69 -0.99
C PRO A 161 1.18 13.07 0.44
N ILE A 162 0.98 12.08 1.29
CA ILE A 162 0.74 12.25 2.71
C ILE A 162 1.69 11.36 3.52
N THR A 163 2.06 11.85 4.70
CA THR A 163 2.95 11.16 5.65
C THR A 163 2.21 10.55 6.83
N SER A 164 1.00 11.04 7.11
CA SER A 164 0.06 10.53 8.12
C SER A 164 -1.39 10.66 7.65
N VAL A 165 -2.29 9.99 8.38
CA VAL A 165 -3.74 10.14 8.28
C VAL A 165 -4.23 10.43 9.69
N ASP A 166 -4.64 11.68 9.91
CA ASP A 166 -4.96 12.19 11.26
C ASP A 166 -6.43 11.98 11.65
N ASP A 167 -7.29 11.71 10.67
CA ASP A 167 -8.69 11.32 10.89
C ASP A 167 -8.74 9.90 11.49
N GLU A 168 -9.02 9.79 12.78
CA GLU A 168 -8.99 8.50 13.49
C GLU A 168 -10.05 7.51 13.01
N ASP A 169 -11.18 8.02 12.48
CA ASP A 169 -12.27 7.22 11.92
C ASP A 169 -11.95 6.73 10.49
N CYS A 170 -10.89 7.28 9.87
CA CYS A 170 -10.38 6.82 8.60
C CYS A 170 -9.76 5.42 8.75
N PRO A 171 -10.17 4.42 7.95
CA PRO A 171 -9.62 3.07 8.04
C PRO A 171 -8.11 2.97 7.73
N ALA A 172 -7.55 4.00 7.10
CA ALA A 172 -6.12 4.14 6.82
C ALA A 172 -5.33 4.84 7.96
N SER A 173 -5.98 5.23 9.05
CA SER A 173 -5.31 5.86 10.19
C SER A 173 -4.47 4.84 10.96
N ALA A 174 -3.34 5.29 11.51
CA ALA A 174 -2.47 4.42 12.30
C ALA A 174 -3.19 3.89 13.56
N THR A 175 -4.04 4.71 14.17
CA THR A 175 -4.86 4.33 15.33
C THR A 175 -5.84 3.23 14.96
N PHE A 176 -6.59 3.38 13.86
CA PHE A 176 -7.54 2.37 13.39
C PHE A 176 -6.85 1.05 13.07
N VAL A 177 -5.78 1.10 12.27
CA VAL A 177 -5.04 -0.09 11.82
C VAL A 177 -4.44 -0.86 12.99
N ARG A 178 -3.91 -0.17 14.00
CA ARG A 178 -3.37 -0.82 15.20
C ARG A 178 -4.46 -1.42 16.08
N THR A 179 -5.54 -0.68 16.33
CA THR A 179 -6.57 -1.07 17.31
C THR A 179 -7.59 -2.06 16.77
N ARG A 180 -8.02 -1.87 15.51
CA ARG A 180 -9.07 -2.68 14.87
C ARG A 180 -8.51 -3.84 14.08
N LEU A 181 -7.38 -3.65 13.39
CA LEU A 181 -6.78 -4.70 12.56
C LEU A 181 -5.63 -5.45 13.26
N GLY A 182 -5.22 -5.02 14.46
CA GLY A 182 -4.11 -5.62 15.21
C GLY A 182 -2.77 -5.54 14.48
N TRP A 183 -2.64 -4.63 13.50
CA TRP A 183 -1.47 -4.55 12.64
C TRP A 183 -0.36 -3.75 13.33
N THR A 184 0.78 -4.41 13.54
CA THR A 184 1.96 -3.88 14.26
C THR A 184 3.26 -4.26 13.57
#